data_AF-A0A1H8K4I4-F1
#
_entry.id   AF-A0A1H8K4I4-F1
#
_cell.length_a   1.000
_cell.length_b   1.000
_cell.length_c   1.000
_cell.angle_alpha   90.00
_cell.angle_beta   90.00
_cell.angle_gamma   90.00
#
_symmetry.space_group_name_H-M   'P 1'
#
loop_
_entity.id
_entity.type
_entity.pdbx_description
1 polymer ?
#
loop_
_entity_poly.entity_id
_entity_poly.type
_entity_poly.pdbx_seq_one_letter_code
_entity_poly.pdbx_strand_id
1 'polypeptide(L)'
;MTILQPVLRGRYPSSKTEADEARRAIQPLSQPADPLWIGQRVVTLLYHYFAADIAPAAIEAMAEDWITELREYPAWAIEAACKAWLSKDNPKRGKKPMPGDISEGADKSAALITSARQMIKFYEKYGDQPPAYLKS
;
A
#
# COMPACT_ATOMS: atom_id res chain seq x y z
N MET A 1 -10.37 -17.08 -4.69
CA MET A 1 -9.80 -16.88 -3.35
C MET A 1 -10.61 -15.79 -2.67
N THR A 2 -11.59 -16.19 -1.85
CA THR A 2 -12.52 -15.25 -1.20
C THR A 2 -11.77 -14.50 -0.11
N ILE A 3 -11.56 -13.19 -0.29
CA ILE A 3 -11.03 -12.34 0.78
C ILE A 3 -12.14 -12.29 1.84
N LEU A 4 -11.96 -13.05 2.92
CA LEU A 4 -12.73 -12.92 4.15
C LEU A 4 -12.70 -11.45 4.56
N GLN A 5 -13.84 -10.94 5.02
CA GLN A 5 -14.12 -9.53 5.28
C GLN A 5 -12.94 -8.76 5.89
N PRO A 6 -12.74 -7.47 5.53
CA PRO A 6 -11.54 -6.74 5.91
C PRO A 6 -11.35 -6.76 7.43
N VAL A 7 -10.17 -7.25 7.84
CA VAL A 7 -9.80 -7.52 9.22
C VAL A 7 -9.93 -6.26 10.07
N LEU A 8 -10.64 -6.37 11.20
CA LEU A 8 -10.87 -5.33 12.22
C LEU A 8 -11.60 -4.05 11.76
N ARG A 9 -11.47 -3.59 10.51
CA ARG A 9 -12.02 -2.32 9.98
C ARG A 9 -11.75 -1.10 10.89
N GLY A 10 -10.56 -1.06 11.49
CA GLY A 10 -10.18 -0.01 12.45
C GLY A 10 -10.69 -0.20 13.87
N ARG A 11 -11.41 -1.30 14.18
CA ARG A 11 -11.82 -1.63 15.54
C ARG A 11 -10.67 -2.24 16.34
N TYR A 12 -10.68 -1.97 17.64
CA TYR A 12 -9.75 -2.59 18.59
C TYR A 12 -10.12 -4.07 18.80
N PRO A 13 -9.16 -5.02 18.82
CA PRO A 13 -9.46 -6.42 19.12
C PRO A 13 -10.08 -6.60 20.50
N SER A 14 -11.15 -7.37 20.57
CA SER A 14 -11.87 -7.70 21.82
C SER A 14 -11.20 -8.79 22.63
N SER A 15 -10.24 -9.52 22.05
CA SER A 15 -9.53 -10.62 22.70
C SER A 15 -8.19 -10.90 22.02
N LYS A 16 -7.35 -11.66 22.72
CA LYS A 16 -6.07 -12.14 22.19
C LYS A 16 -6.26 -13.02 20.96
N THR A 17 -7.28 -13.87 20.97
CA THR A 17 -7.61 -14.73 19.82
C THR A 17 -7.96 -13.89 18.60
N GLU A 18 -8.81 -12.87 18.73
CA GLU A 18 -9.15 -11.97 17.63
C GLU A 18 -7.93 -11.19 17.13
N ALA A 19 -7.06 -10.73 18.04
CA ALA A 19 -5.82 -10.06 17.66
C ALA A 19 -4.85 -10.98 16.89
N ASP A 20 -4.73 -12.24 17.30
CA ASP A 20 -3.87 -13.23 16.65
C ASP A 20 -4.42 -13.66 15.28
N GLU A 21 -5.73 -13.87 15.16
CA GLU A 21 -6.40 -14.12 13.88
C GLU A 21 -6.24 -12.95 12.92
N ALA A 22 -6.45 -11.73 13.42
CA ALA A 22 -6.26 -10.50 12.67
C ALA A 22 -4.81 -10.39 12.17
N ARG A 23 -3.82 -10.66 13.04
CA ARG A 23 -2.39 -10.65 12.68
C ARG A 23 -2.10 -11.64 11.55
N ARG A 24 -2.57 -12.88 11.68
CA ARG A 24 -2.36 -13.92 10.65
C ARG A 24 -2.98 -13.54 9.31
N ALA A 25 -4.16 -12.93 9.33
CA ALA A 25 -4.86 -12.54 8.11
C ALA A 25 -4.18 -11.35 7.40
N ILE A 26 -3.66 -10.36 8.13
CA ILE A 26 -3.05 -9.17 7.50
C ILE A 26 -1.57 -9.35 7.17
N GLN A 27 -0.84 -10.25 7.85
CA GLN A 27 0.59 -10.44 7.65
C GLN A 27 0.99 -10.60 6.17
N PRO A 28 0.38 -11.51 5.37
CA PRO A 28 0.73 -11.64 3.96
C PRO A 28 0.34 -10.41 3.12
N LEU A 29 -0.69 -9.66 3.52
CA LEU A 29 -1.14 -8.45 2.82
C LEU A 29 -0.29 -7.21 3.16
N SER A 30 0.54 -7.32 4.19
CA SER A 30 1.33 -6.22 4.75
C SER A 30 2.79 -6.21 4.32
N GLN A 31 3.23 -7.24 3.59
CA GLN A 31 4.62 -7.40 3.18
C GLN A 31 4.98 -6.40 2.06
N PRO A 32 6.09 -5.66 2.22
CA PRO A 32 6.65 -4.84 1.16
C PRO A 32 6.80 -5.59 -0.17
N ALA A 33 6.62 -4.86 -1.27
CA ALA A 33 6.93 -5.38 -2.59
C ALA A 33 8.43 -5.56 -2.78
N ASP A 34 8.80 -6.52 -3.63
CA ASP A 34 10.18 -6.68 -4.07
C ASP A 34 10.64 -5.48 -4.92
N PRO A 35 11.84 -4.93 -4.73
CA PRO A 35 12.32 -3.76 -5.49
C PRO A 35 12.34 -3.96 -7.00
N LEU A 36 12.70 -5.16 -7.49
CA LEU A 36 12.69 -5.45 -8.93
C LEU A 36 11.26 -5.44 -9.46
N TRP A 37 10.30 -5.99 -8.70
CA TRP A 37 8.89 -5.91 -9.03
C TRP A 37 8.40 -4.45 -9.11
N ILE A 38 8.79 -3.59 -8.16
CA ILE A 38 8.43 -2.16 -8.16
C ILE A 38 8.94 -1.49 -9.45
N GLY A 39 10.22 -1.68 -9.78
CA GLY A 39 10.83 -1.12 -10.98
C GLY A 39 10.08 -1.53 -12.26
N GLN A 40 9.79 -2.82 -12.42
CA GLN A 40 9.02 -3.34 -13.56
C GLN A 40 7.61 -2.75 -13.62
N ARG A 41 6.95 -2.61 -12.47
CA ARG A 41 5.59 -2.09 -12.42
C ARG A 41 5.53 -0.61 -12.79
N VAL A 42 6.50 0.16 -12.35
CA VAL A 42 6.63 1.60 -12.66
C VAL A 42 6.96 1.80 -14.13
N VAL A 43 7.90 1.03 -14.70
CA VAL A 43 8.18 1.08 -16.14
C VAL A 43 6.90 0.84 -16.95
N THR A 44 6.10 -0.16 -16.56
CA THR A 44 4.80 -0.45 -17.19
C THR A 44 3.83 0.73 -17.08
N LEU A 45 3.74 1.38 -15.91
CA LEU A 45 2.90 2.57 -15.72
C LEU A 45 3.35 3.71 -16.63
N LEU A 46 4.65 3.98 -16.66
CA LEU A 46 5.19 5.13 -17.37
C LEU A 46 5.24 4.93 -18.89
N TYR A 47 5.22 3.69 -19.39
CA TYR A 47 5.16 3.38 -20.81
C TYR A 47 3.94 3.99 -21.51
N HIS A 48 2.85 4.24 -20.78
CA HIS A 48 1.68 4.96 -21.28
C HIS A 48 1.91 6.46 -21.56
N TYR A 49 3.02 7.02 -21.07
CA TYR A 49 3.34 8.44 -21.12
C TYR A 49 4.67 8.75 -21.82
N PHE A 50 5.53 7.74 -22.00
CA PHE A 50 6.84 7.94 -22.59
C PHE A 50 6.79 8.03 -24.11
N ALA A 51 7.32 9.13 -24.64
CA ALA A 51 7.51 9.38 -26.07
C ALA A 51 8.93 9.87 -26.42
N ALA A 52 9.90 9.75 -25.49
CA ALA A 52 11.21 10.39 -25.63
C ALA A 52 12.38 9.45 -25.32
N ASP A 53 13.48 9.70 -26.03
CA ASP A 53 14.77 9.00 -25.93
C ASP A 53 15.51 9.47 -24.68
N ILE A 54 15.36 8.74 -23.57
CA ILE A 54 16.01 9.06 -22.28
C ILE A 54 17.28 8.22 -22.16
N ALA A 55 18.39 8.86 -21.77
CA ALA A 55 19.65 8.17 -21.54
C ALA A 55 19.50 7.06 -20.47
N PRO A 56 20.08 5.87 -20.66
CA PRO A 56 19.94 4.74 -19.73
C PRO A 56 20.21 5.10 -18.26
N ALA A 57 21.26 5.88 -17.97
CA ALA A 57 21.60 6.31 -16.61
C ALA A 57 20.49 7.14 -15.93
N ALA A 58 19.73 7.94 -16.70
CA ALA A 58 18.61 8.70 -16.17
C ALA A 58 17.38 7.80 -15.91
N ILE A 59 17.24 6.68 -16.62
CA ILE A 59 16.21 5.67 -16.36
C ILE A 59 16.50 4.96 -15.04
N GLU A 60 17.76 4.62 -14.77
CA GLU A 60 18.20 3.99 -13.52
C GLU A 60 17.95 4.89 -12.32
N ALA A 61 18.42 6.15 -12.35
CA ALA A 61 18.19 7.10 -11.27
C ALA A 61 16.69 7.33 -11.00
N MET A 62 15.89 7.45 -12.08
CA MET A 62 14.44 7.54 -11.95
C MET A 62 13.87 6.29 -11.28
N ALA A 63 14.27 5.08 -11.71
CA ALA A 63 13.81 3.84 -11.11
C ALA A 63 14.14 3.76 -9.61
N GLU A 64 15.30 4.23 -9.17
CA GLU A 64 15.69 4.30 -7.76
C GLU A 64 14.80 5.25 -6.93
N ASP A 65 14.41 6.40 -7.48
CA ASP A 65 13.47 7.32 -6.83
C ASP A 65 12.12 6.64 -6.58
N TRP A 66 11.63 5.93 -7.60
CA TRP A 66 10.38 5.18 -7.52
C TRP A 66 10.46 4.03 -6.53
N ILE A 67 11.56 3.27 -6.52
CA ILE A 67 11.78 2.18 -5.56
C ILE A 67 11.81 2.75 -4.14
N THR A 68 12.56 3.83 -3.92
CA THR A 68 12.69 4.46 -2.61
C THR A 68 11.35 4.91 -2.06
N GLU A 69 10.53 5.58 -2.89
CA GLU A 69 9.22 6.07 -2.49
C GLU A 69 8.23 4.93 -2.22
N LEU A 70 8.30 3.84 -3.01
CA LEU A 70 7.30 2.77 -2.96
C LEU A 70 7.68 1.56 -2.10
N ARG A 71 8.91 1.50 -1.58
CA ARG A 71 9.45 0.30 -0.90
C ARG A 71 8.68 -0.15 0.34
N GLU A 72 7.90 0.72 0.98
CA GLU A 72 7.14 0.36 2.19
C GLU A 72 5.78 -0.29 1.86
N TYR A 73 5.34 -0.22 0.60
CA TYR A 73 4.01 -0.65 0.19
C TYR A 73 4.02 -2.08 -0.35
N PRO A 74 2.94 -2.85 -0.10
CA PRO A 74 2.77 -4.15 -0.72
C PRO A 74 2.42 -4.00 -2.21
N ALA A 75 2.81 -5.01 -3.00
CA ALA A 75 2.63 -5.00 -4.46
C ALA A 75 1.19 -4.76 -4.90
N TRP A 76 0.21 -5.33 -4.17
CA TRP A 76 -1.21 -5.15 -4.50
C TRP A 76 -1.68 -3.71 -4.32
N ALA A 77 -1.12 -2.96 -3.36
CA ALA A 77 -1.51 -1.57 -3.11
C ALA A 77 -0.92 -0.64 -4.17
N ILE A 78 0.35 -0.87 -4.55
CA ILE A 78 1.00 -0.17 -5.66
C ILE A 78 0.24 -0.44 -6.97
N GLU A 79 -0.12 -1.70 -7.24
CA GLU A 79 -0.90 -2.06 -8.43
C GLU A 79 -2.26 -1.36 -8.47
N ALA A 80 -2.97 -1.31 -7.34
CA ALA A 80 -4.25 -0.63 -7.21
C ALA A 80 -4.10 0.88 -7.47
N ALA A 81 -3.05 1.51 -6.93
CA ALA A 81 -2.73 2.92 -7.15
C ALA A 81 -2.45 3.22 -8.64
N CYS A 82 -1.61 2.41 -9.29
CA CYS A 82 -1.32 2.53 -10.71
C CYS A 82 -2.59 2.39 -11.57
N LYS A 83 -3.45 1.41 -11.27
CA LYS A 83 -4.73 1.21 -11.97
C LYS A 83 -5.68 2.38 -11.77
N ALA A 84 -5.80 2.87 -10.53
CA ALA A 84 -6.61 4.03 -10.21
C ALA A 84 -6.12 5.27 -10.97
N TRP A 85 -4.80 5.47 -11.07
CA TRP A 85 -4.20 6.58 -11.81
C TRP A 85 -4.57 6.57 -13.29
N LEU A 86 -4.49 5.41 -13.94
CA LEU A 86 -4.80 5.25 -15.37
C LEU A 86 -6.31 5.24 -15.66
N SER A 87 -7.14 5.04 -14.63
CA SER A 87 -8.58 4.89 -14.80
C SER A 87 -9.25 6.16 -15.35
N LYS A 88 -10.41 5.98 -16.01
CA LYS A 88 -11.24 7.09 -16.51
C LYS A 88 -11.69 8.06 -15.41
N ASP A 89 -11.76 7.59 -14.17
CA ASP A 89 -12.25 8.34 -13.02
C ASP A 89 -11.18 9.28 -12.45
N ASN A 90 -9.90 9.09 -12.82
CA ASN A 90 -8.86 10.06 -12.52
C ASN A 90 -8.86 11.19 -13.57
N PRO A 91 -9.18 12.44 -13.18
CA PRO A 91 -9.14 13.59 -14.10
C PRO A 91 -7.69 13.92 -14.53
N LYS A 92 -6.68 13.48 -13.77
CA LYS A 92 -5.26 13.69 -14.08
C LYS A 92 -4.64 12.56 -14.90
N ARG A 93 -5.41 11.55 -15.35
CA ARG A 93 -4.88 10.36 -16.05
C ARG A 93 -4.06 10.65 -17.31
N GLY A 94 -4.22 11.82 -17.94
CA GLY A 94 -3.42 12.27 -19.08
C GLY A 94 -2.07 12.90 -18.71
N LYS A 95 -1.78 13.06 -17.42
CA LYS A 95 -0.50 13.57 -16.91
C LYS A 95 0.34 12.41 -16.42
N LYS A 96 1.65 12.48 -16.70
CA LYS A 96 2.63 11.53 -16.17
C LYS A 96 2.61 11.62 -14.63
N PRO A 97 2.40 10.50 -13.92
CA PRO A 97 2.46 10.49 -12.45
C PRO A 97 3.88 10.71 -11.95
N MET A 98 3.99 11.30 -10.78
CA MET A 98 5.20 11.33 -9.96
C MET A 98 5.19 10.16 -8.95
N PRO A 99 6.34 9.78 -8.37
CA PRO A 99 6.38 8.76 -7.31
C PRO A 99 5.35 9.00 -6.19
N GLY A 100 5.27 10.24 -5.71
CA GLY A 100 4.35 10.64 -4.65
C GLY A 100 2.86 10.49 -4.99
N ASP A 101 2.49 10.61 -6.26
CA ASP A 101 1.09 10.40 -6.69
C ASP A 101 0.67 8.94 -6.49
N ILE A 102 1.61 8.01 -6.71
CA ILE A 102 1.36 6.57 -6.61
C ILE A 102 1.48 6.11 -5.16
N SER A 103 2.41 6.65 -4.37
CA SER A 103 2.46 6.34 -2.93
C SER A 103 1.20 6.81 -2.20
N GLU A 104 0.67 8.00 -2.51
CA GLU A 104 -0.61 8.47 -1.96
C GLU A 104 -1.77 7.51 -2.31
N GLY A 105 -1.79 7.00 -3.55
CA GLY A 105 -2.77 6.00 -3.98
C GLY A 105 -2.58 4.64 -3.28
N ALA A 106 -1.34 4.24 -3.04
CA ALA A 106 -1.00 2.99 -2.37
C ALA A 106 -1.40 3.06 -0.89
N ASP A 107 -1.17 4.20 -0.23
CA ASP A 107 -1.62 4.51 1.12
C ASP A 107 -3.14 4.35 1.25
N LYS A 108 -3.91 4.98 0.35
CA LYS A 108 -5.38 4.88 0.33
C LYS A 108 -5.85 3.44 0.14
N SER A 109 -5.17 2.69 -0.74
CA SER A 109 -5.48 1.29 -1.00
C SER A 109 -5.17 0.42 0.22
N ALA A 110 -4.05 0.67 0.91
CA ALA A 110 -3.57 -0.06 2.07
C ALA A 110 -4.20 0.36 3.41
N ALA A 111 -4.97 1.44 3.45
CA ALA A 111 -5.46 2.07 4.68
C ALA A 111 -6.11 1.10 5.67
N LEU A 112 -6.93 0.16 5.20
CA LEU A 112 -7.57 -0.85 6.06
C LEU A 112 -6.55 -1.80 6.70
N ILE A 113 -5.54 -2.22 5.95
CA ILE A 113 -4.46 -3.10 6.45
C ILE A 113 -3.56 -2.35 7.43
N THR A 114 -3.22 -1.10 7.12
CA THR A 114 -2.44 -0.23 8.01
C THR A 114 -3.18 0.02 9.32
N SER A 115 -4.49 0.30 9.26
CA SER A 115 -5.34 0.50 10.43
C SER A 115 -5.43 -0.77 11.28
N ALA A 116 -5.66 -1.93 10.68
CA ALA A 116 -5.69 -3.21 11.39
C ALA A 116 -4.36 -3.51 12.07
N ARG A 117 -3.23 -3.27 11.39
CA ARG A 117 -1.88 -3.43 11.97
C ARG A 117 -1.69 -2.54 13.19
N GLN A 118 -2.16 -1.30 13.14
CA GLN A 118 -2.09 -0.37 14.26
C GLN A 118 -2.94 -0.83 15.45
N MET A 119 -4.14 -1.35 15.19
CA MET A 119 -5.02 -1.89 16.24
C MET A 119 -4.41 -3.11 16.94
N ILE A 120 -3.76 -4.00 16.18
CA ILE A 120 -3.02 -5.13 16.75
C ILE A 120 -1.86 -4.66 17.62
N LYS A 121 -1.08 -3.67 17.16
CA LYS A 121 0.01 -3.07 17.96
C LYS A 121 -0.50 -2.44 19.26
N PHE A 122 -1.65 -1.80 19.23
CA PHE A 122 -2.27 -1.28 20.44
C PHE A 122 -2.73 -2.41 21.37
N TYR A 123 -3.31 -3.48 20.83
CA TYR A 123 -3.66 -4.66 21.64
C TYR A 123 -2.44 -5.32 22.27
N GLU A 124 -1.33 -5.46 21.54
CA GLU A 124 -0.06 -5.96 22.08
C GLU A 124 0.45 -5.11 23.26
N LYS A 125 0.18 -3.81 23.23
CA LYS A 125 0.62 -2.86 24.27
C LYS A 125 -0.32 -2.81 25.49
N TYR A 126 -1.63 -2.85 25.26
CA TYR A 126 -2.63 -2.56 26.30
C TYR A 126 -3.51 -3.76 26.68
N GLY A 127 -3.43 -4.87 25.92
CA GLY A 127 -4.22 -6.08 26.14
C GLY A 127 -5.72 -5.78 26.18
N ASP A 128 -6.42 -6.39 27.13
CA ASP A 128 -7.86 -6.23 27.31
C ASP A 128 -8.26 -4.88 27.94
N GLN A 129 -7.30 -3.99 28.20
CA GLN A 129 -7.52 -2.67 28.81
C GLN A 129 -7.18 -1.54 27.83
N PRO A 130 -7.98 -1.34 26.75
CA PRO A 130 -7.71 -0.28 25.78
C PRO A 130 -7.79 1.12 26.43
N PRO A 131 -6.93 2.06 26.00
CA PRO A 131 -7.10 3.48 26.26
C PRO A 131 -8.51 3.97 25.93
N ALA A 132 -9.02 4.95 26.67
CA ALA A 132 -10.39 5.45 26.52
C ALA A 132 -10.73 5.90 25.10
N TYR A 133 -9.76 6.44 24.35
CA TYR A 133 -9.95 6.89 22.97
C TYR A 133 -10.01 5.76 21.92
N LEU A 134 -9.78 4.50 22.31
CA LEU A 134 -9.93 3.32 21.44
C LEU A 134 -11.18 2.49 21.77
N LYS A 135 -11.97 2.92 22.77
CA LYS A 135 -13.25 2.32 23.14
C LYS A 135 -14.35 2.89 22.24
N SER A 136 -14.38 2.50 20.97
CA SER A 136 -15.41 2.89 20.00
C SER A 136 -15.95 1.69 19.25
#